data_AF-A0A961R6I3-F1
#
_entry.id   AF-A0A961R6I3-F1
#
_cell.length_a   1.000
_cell.length_b   1.000
_cell.length_c   1.000
_cell.angle_alpha   90.00
_cell.angle_beta   90.00
_cell.angle_gamma   90.00
#
_symmetry.space_group_name_H-M   'P 1'
#
loop_
_entity.id
_entity.type
_entity.pdbx_description
1 polymer ?
#
loop_
_entity_poly.entity_id
_entity_poly.type
_entity_poly.pdbx_seq_one_letter_code
_entity_poly.pdbx_strand_id
1 'polypeptide(L)'
;GRLLFELDLPDMAKDGTFVAPAAFRLDSIVDLEREIFGPVLHVVEYEAHELDQVMADINATGYGLTLGLHSRIDTRVDRLCAAAHVGNIYVNRNQIGAVVGVQPFGGEGLSGTGPKAGGPLYLMRLSKSSKPLEPADALPDPAPRILPGPTGEKNSYTLRPRGLVACLGPDDHRQKEQARLAKNAGNAVMSTAIDDAAFRKALDEDRIAA
;
A
#
# COMPACT_ATOMS: atom_id res chain seq x y z
N GLY A 1 -15.79 -14.41 12.98
CA GLY A 1 -16.14 -15.06 11.69
C GLY A 1 -16.82 -16.40 11.88
N ARG A 2 -17.61 -16.82 10.90
CA ARG A 2 -18.27 -18.13 10.84
C ARG A 2 -17.46 -19.10 9.99
N LEU A 3 -17.16 -20.30 10.48
CA LEU A 3 -16.47 -21.33 9.70
C LEU A 3 -17.30 -21.71 8.46
N LEU A 4 -16.67 -21.65 7.29
CA LEU A 4 -17.24 -22.09 6.00
C LEU A 4 -16.72 -23.47 5.61
N PHE A 5 -15.42 -23.69 5.77
CA PHE A 5 -14.75 -24.90 5.34
C PHE A 5 -13.44 -25.09 6.10
N GLU A 6 -13.08 -26.33 6.38
CA GLU A 6 -11.80 -26.74 6.97
C GLU A 6 -11.40 -28.07 6.36
N LEU A 7 -10.12 -28.22 6.03
CA LEU A 7 -9.58 -29.50 5.54
C LEU A 7 -9.19 -30.41 6.70
N ASP A 8 -9.40 -31.71 6.53
CA ASP A 8 -8.84 -32.69 7.45
C ASP A 8 -7.31 -32.71 7.36
N LEU A 9 -6.65 -32.75 8.51
CA LEU A 9 -5.22 -32.99 8.58
C LEU A 9 -4.94 -34.49 8.38
N PRO A 10 -3.89 -34.84 7.59
CA PRO A 10 -3.48 -36.24 7.44
C PRO A 10 -2.90 -36.77 8.76
N ASP A 11 -2.91 -38.08 8.97
CA ASP A 11 -2.39 -38.70 10.21
C ASP A 11 -0.95 -38.30 10.54
N MET A 12 -0.10 -38.12 9.52
CA MET A 12 1.28 -37.63 9.67
C MET A 12 1.39 -36.26 10.35
N ALA A 13 0.31 -35.47 10.38
CA ALA A 13 0.28 -34.18 11.02
C ALA A 13 0.35 -34.27 12.56
N LYS A 14 0.05 -35.43 13.15
CA LYS A 14 0.13 -35.67 14.60
C LYS A 14 1.57 -35.56 15.14
N ASP A 15 2.56 -35.76 14.28
CA ASP A 15 3.98 -35.77 14.64
C ASP A 15 4.66 -34.40 14.41
N GLY A 16 3.91 -33.34 14.10
CA GLY A 16 4.45 -32.01 13.84
C GLY A 16 3.50 -30.87 14.20
N THR A 17 3.82 -29.67 13.72
CA THR A 17 3.01 -28.46 13.97
C THR A 17 2.28 -28.06 12.71
N PHE A 18 1.05 -28.54 12.58
CA PHE A 18 0.21 -28.30 11.41
C PHE A 18 -1.05 -27.55 11.81
N VAL A 19 -1.51 -26.69 10.90
CA VAL A 19 -2.81 -26.02 10.97
C VAL A 19 -3.54 -26.36 9.69
N ALA A 20 -4.77 -26.87 9.83
CA ALA A 20 -5.62 -27.16 8.68
C ALA A 20 -5.92 -25.86 7.91
N PRO A 21 -5.85 -25.88 6.57
CA PRO A 21 -6.41 -24.78 5.78
C PRO A 21 -7.89 -24.60 6.08
N ALA A 22 -8.28 -23.38 6.43
CA ALA A 22 -9.63 -23.06 6.83
C ALA A 22 -10.12 -21.78 6.17
N ALA A 23 -11.42 -21.70 5.90
CA ALA A 23 -12.10 -20.52 5.38
C ALA A 23 -13.19 -20.06 6.34
N PHE A 24 -13.23 -18.75 6.63
CA PHE A 24 -14.22 -18.12 7.49
C PHE A 24 -14.95 -17.01 6.75
N ARG A 25 -16.28 -16.94 6.94
CA ARG A 25 -17.07 -15.76 6.54
C ARG A 25 -16.94 -14.68 7.61
N LEU A 26 -16.71 -13.45 7.18
CA LEU A 26 -16.82 -12.23 7.99
C LEU A 26 -17.97 -11.38 7.45
N ASP A 27 -18.48 -10.47 8.28
CA ASP A 27 -19.49 -9.50 7.84
C ASP A 27 -18.79 -8.32 7.13
N SER A 28 -17.60 -7.92 7.59
CA SER A 28 -16.72 -6.98 6.88
C SER A 28 -15.23 -7.25 7.16
N ILE A 29 -14.35 -6.67 6.34
CA ILE A 29 -12.89 -6.71 6.56
C ILE A 29 -12.50 -6.01 7.87
N VAL A 30 -13.30 -5.04 8.33
CA VAL A 30 -13.03 -4.32 9.59
C VAL A 30 -13.14 -5.23 10.83
N ASP A 31 -13.78 -6.39 10.70
CA ASP A 31 -13.84 -7.40 11.76
C ASP A 31 -12.47 -8.08 11.99
N LEU A 32 -11.51 -7.88 11.08
CA LEU A 32 -10.16 -8.44 11.18
C LEU A 32 -9.23 -7.47 11.93
N GLU A 33 -9.08 -7.67 13.24
CA GLU A 33 -8.28 -6.78 14.10
C GLU A 33 -6.76 -6.87 13.87
N ARG A 34 -6.28 -7.99 13.33
CA ARG A 34 -4.84 -8.23 13.12
C ARG A 34 -4.58 -9.26 12.03
N GLU A 35 -3.35 -9.27 11.54
CA GLU A 35 -2.86 -10.29 10.62
C GLU A 35 -2.84 -11.69 11.27
N ILE A 36 -3.40 -12.68 10.56
CA ILE A 36 -3.29 -14.10 10.89
C ILE A 36 -2.33 -14.75 9.88
N PHE A 37 -1.09 -14.95 10.29
CA PHE A 37 -0.02 -15.46 9.44
C PHE A 37 -0.06 -17.00 9.34
N GLY A 38 -1.10 -17.52 8.68
CA GLY A 38 -1.36 -18.96 8.54
C GLY A 38 -2.31 -19.28 7.39
N PRO A 39 -2.70 -20.56 7.21
CA PRO A 39 -3.54 -21.00 6.11
C PRO A 39 -5.03 -20.70 6.36
N VAL A 40 -5.35 -19.46 6.72
CA VAL A 40 -6.71 -19.01 7.05
C VAL A 40 -7.17 -17.98 6.03
N LEU A 41 -8.22 -18.30 5.28
CA LEU A 41 -8.87 -17.41 4.32
C LEU A 41 -10.11 -16.78 4.95
N HIS A 42 -10.21 -15.46 4.88
CA HIS A 42 -11.45 -14.74 5.21
C HIS A 42 -12.21 -14.39 3.93
N VAL A 43 -13.52 -14.60 3.94
CA VAL A 43 -14.42 -14.30 2.83
C VAL A 43 -15.45 -13.29 3.30
N VAL A 44 -15.55 -12.18 2.58
CA VAL A 44 -16.57 -11.15 2.75
C VAL A 44 -17.36 -11.07 1.46
N GLU A 45 -18.68 -11.08 1.57
CA GLU A 45 -19.60 -10.88 0.45
C GLU A 45 -20.03 -9.41 0.43
N TYR A 46 -20.19 -8.84 -0.76
CA TYR A 46 -20.62 -7.45 -0.93
C TYR A 46 -21.47 -7.34 -2.19
N GLU A 47 -22.42 -6.41 -2.18
CA GLU A 47 -23.22 -6.06 -3.34
C GLU A 47 -22.42 -5.17 -4.30
N ALA A 48 -22.69 -5.27 -5.61
CA ALA A 48 -21.86 -4.59 -6.62
C ALA A 48 -21.77 -3.06 -6.45
N HIS A 49 -22.78 -2.45 -5.84
CA HIS A 49 -22.83 -1.00 -5.56
C HIS A 49 -22.02 -0.58 -4.33
N GLU A 50 -21.61 -1.53 -3.47
CA GLU A 50 -20.84 -1.31 -2.25
C GLU A 50 -19.32 -1.37 -2.50
N LEU A 51 -18.89 -1.71 -3.71
CA LEU A 51 -17.49 -1.94 -4.06
C LEU A 51 -16.55 -0.78 -3.67
N ASP A 52 -17.04 0.47 -3.71
CA ASP A 52 -16.24 1.63 -3.29
C ASP A 52 -16.05 1.69 -1.78
N GLN A 53 -17.08 1.32 -1.02
CA GLN A 53 -16.97 1.20 0.43
C GLN A 53 -16.02 0.06 0.81
N VAL A 54 -16.10 -1.08 0.11
CA VAL A 54 -15.17 -2.20 0.33
C VAL A 54 -13.72 -1.77 0.12
N MET A 55 -13.43 -0.99 -0.92
CA MET A 55 -12.08 -0.44 -1.10
C MET A 55 -11.67 0.55 -0.02
N ALA A 56 -12.61 1.40 0.44
CA ALA A 56 -12.35 2.31 1.55
C ALA A 56 -12.03 1.54 2.83
N ASP A 57 -12.78 0.49 3.14
CA ASP A 57 -12.57 -0.38 4.31
C ASP A 57 -11.22 -1.12 4.22
N ILE A 58 -10.85 -1.62 3.04
CA ILE A 58 -9.52 -2.22 2.80
C ILE A 58 -8.41 -1.21 3.10
N ASN A 59 -8.52 0.00 2.57
CA ASN A 59 -7.54 1.06 2.78
C ASN A 59 -7.48 1.49 4.27
N ALA A 60 -8.61 1.43 4.98
CA ALA A 60 -8.72 1.79 6.40
C ALA A 60 -8.08 0.76 7.35
N THR A 61 -7.73 -0.45 6.87
CA THR A 61 -7.00 -1.44 7.70
C THR A 61 -5.62 -0.94 8.15
N GLY A 62 -5.10 0.12 7.54
CA GLY A 62 -3.77 0.68 7.81
C GLY A 62 -2.62 -0.11 7.18
N TYR A 63 -2.88 -1.32 6.69
CA TYR A 63 -1.94 -2.09 5.88
C TYR A 63 -2.06 -1.73 4.39
N GLY A 64 -1.03 -2.04 3.62
CA GLY A 64 -0.98 -1.70 2.20
C GLY A 64 0.09 -2.46 1.43
N LEU A 65 0.16 -3.79 1.57
CA LEU A 65 1.20 -4.61 0.95
C LEU A 65 0.83 -5.07 -0.48
N THR A 66 -0.15 -5.99 -0.59
CA THR A 66 -0.60 -6.54 -1.86
C THR A 66 -2.12 -6.43 -2.02
N LEU A 67 -2.58 -6.22 -3.26
CA LEU A 67 -3.99 -6.31 -3.64
C LEU A 67 -4.14 -7.15 -4.90
N GLY A 68 -5.01 -8.16 -4.85
CA GLY A 68 -5.47 -8.89 -6.03
C GLY A 68 -6.82 -8.37 -6.52
N LEU A 69 -6.94 -8.14 -7.83
CA LEU A 69 -8.20 -7.77 -8.50
C LEU A 69 -8.50 -8.76 -9.61
N HIS A 70 -9.70 -9.34 -9.62
CA HIS A 70 -10.17 -10.18 -10.72
C HIS A 70 -11.37 -9.52 -11.39
N SER A 71 -11.18 -9.01 -12.61
CA SER A 71 -12.19 -8.33 -13.41
C SER A 71 -11.80 -8.31 -14.88
N ARG A 72 -12.79 -8.46 -15.77
CA ARG A 72 -12.63 -8.22 -17.21
C ARG A 72 -13.13 -6.84 -17.65
N ILE A 73 -13.53 -6.00 -16.71
CA ILE A 73 -14.04 -4.65 -16.95
C ILE A 73 -12.91 -3.67 -16.66
N ASP A 74 -12.33 -3.10 -17.71
CA ASP A 74 -11.16 -2.21 -17.61
C ASP A 74 -11.43 -0.98 -16.75
N THR A 75 -12.58 -0.32 -16.94
CA THR A 75 -12.97 0.85 -16.14
C THR A 75 -13.07 0.53 -14.65
N ARG A 76 -13.45 -0.71 -14.29
CA ARG A 76 -13.45 -1.16 -12.89
C ARG A 76 -12.03 -1.35 -12.40
N VAL A 77 -11.16 -2.02 -13.17
CA VAL A 77 -9.75 -2.21 -12.81
C VAL A 77 -9.06 -0.87 -12.60
N ASP A 78 -9.16 0.04 -13.56
CA ASP A 78 -8.49 1.34 -13.50
C ASP A 78 -8.93 2.16 -12.29
N ARG A 79 -10.24 2.18 -12.02
CA ARG A 79 -10.81 2.89 -10.87
C ARG A 79 -10.33 2.34 -9.53
N LEU A 80 -10.32 1.01 -9.37
CA LEU A 80 -9.85 0.38 -8.12
C LEU A 80 -8.34 0.53 -7.96
N CYS A 81 -7.56 0.38 -9.03
CA CYS A 81 -6.11 0.63 -9.03
C CYS A 81 -5.75 2.09 -8.71
N ALA A 82 -6.60 3.04 -9.10
CA ALA A 82 -6.43 4.45 -8.75
C ALA A 82 -6.69 4.69 -7.25
N ALA A 83 -7.73 4.07 -6.69
CA ALA A 83 -8.17 4.25 -5.29
C ALA A 83 -7.41 3.40 -4.26
N ALA A 84 -6.68 2.37 -4.68
CA ALA A 84 -5.99 1.47 -3.76
C ALA A 84 -4.76 2.11 -3.10
N HIS A 85 -4.69 2.00 -1.77
CA HIS A 85 -3.54 2.36 -0.95
C HIS A 85 -2.67 1.14 -0.65
N VAL A 86 -2.01 0.62 -1.68
CA VAL A 86 -1.16 -0.57 -1.58
C VAL A 86 0.11 -0.44 -2.43
N GLY A 87 1.15 -1.15 -2.02
CA GLY A 87 2.41 -1.18 -2.75
C GLY A 87 2.37 -2.01 -4.03
N ASN A 88 1.70 -3.16 -4.03
CA ASN A 88 1.73 -4.10 -5.16
C ASN A 88 0.30 -4.51 -5.57
N ILE A 89 -0.09 -4.19 -6.81
CA ILE A 89 -1.41 -4.53 -7.35
C ILE A 89 -1.25 -5.62 -8.43
N TYR A 90 -2.10 -6.63 -8.36
CA TYR A 90 -2.10 -7.79 -9.24
C TYR A 90 -3.48 -7.94 -9.89
N VAL A 91 -3.55 -7.83 -11.21
CA VAL A 91 -4.83 -7.94 -11.95
C VAL A 91 -4.90 -9.28 -12.67
N ASN A 92 -5.98 -10.02 -12.44
CA ASN A 92 -6.29 -11.31 -13.06
C ASN A 92 -5.19 -12.38 -12.88
N ARG A 93 -4.54 -12.38 -11.72
CA ARG A 93 -3.49 -13.34 -11.32
C ARG A 93 -3.41 -13.45 -9.80
N ASN A 94 -2.62 -14.41 -9.30
CA ASN A 94 -2.30 -14.46 -7.87
C ASN A 94 -1.49 -13.22 -7.41
N GLN A 95 -1.50 -12.98 -6.10
CA GLN A 95 -0.85 -11.84 -5.45
C GLN A 95 0.46 -12.18 -4.72
N ILE A 96 1.08 -13.30 -5.08
CA ILE A 96 2.31 -13.81 -4.46
C ILE A 96 3.43 -13.95 -5.49
N GLY A 97 4.67 -14.20 -5.04
CA GLY A 97 5.79 -14.52 -5.94
C GLY A 97 6.26 -13.33 -6.78
N ALA A 98 6.38 -12.14 -6.17
CA ALA A 98 6.95 -10.98 -6.82
C ALA A 98 8.39 -11.25 -7.32
N VAL A 99 8.65 -10.93 -8.58
CA VAL A 99 9.94 -11.14 -9.24
C VAL A 99 10.78 -9.87 -9.17
N VAL A 100 12.02 -10.01 -8.73
CA VAL A 100 13.00 -8.91 -8.62
C VAL A 100 13.15 -8.19 -9.96
N GLY A 101 13.09 -6.86 -9.95
CA GLY A 101 13.20 -6.02 -11.15
C GLY A 101 11.95 -5.98 -12.04
N VAL A 102 10.95 -6.84 -11.82
CA VAL A 102 9.69 -6.88 -12.58
C VAL A 102 8.52 -6.38 -11.74
N GLN A 103 8.39 -6.88 -10.51
CA GLN A 103 7.44 -6.36 -9.50
C GLN A 103 8.20 -5.98 -8.22
N PRO A 104 8.91 -4.83 -8.20
CA PRO A 104 9.52 -4.33 -6.97
C PRO A 104 8.55 -4.40 -5.78
N PHE A 105 8.98 -5.05 -4.70
CA PHE A 105 8.08 -5.50 -3.63
C PHE A 105 8.24 -4.66 -2.37
N GLY A 106 7.11 -4.33 -1.75
CA GLY A 106 7.04 -3.56 -0.51
C GLY A 106 5.79 -2.69 -0.47
N GLY A 107 5.23 -2.53 0.72
CA GLY A 107 3.96 -1.84 0.93
C GLY A 107 4.09 -0.40 1.42
N GLU A 108 2.96 0.11 1.90
CA GLU A 108 2.83 1.38 2.62
C GLU A 108 2.06 1.21 3.93
N GLY A 109 1.89 2.29 4.69
CA GLY A 109 1.25 2.25 6.01
C GLY A 109 2.00 1.32 6.97
N LEU A 110 1.25 0.45 7.65
CA LEU A 110 1.76 -0.57 8.57
C LEU A 110 2.59 -1.64 7.85
N SER A 111 2.52 -1.74 6.52
CA SER A 111 3.26 -2.74 5.73
C SER A 111 4.70 -2.34 5.41
N GLY A 112 5.13 -1.12 5.72
CA GLY A 112 6.54 -0.75 5.65
C GLY A 112 6.83 0.70 5.25
N THR A 113 8.10 1.09 5.44
CA THR A 113 8.57 2.45 5.14
C THR A 113 8.99 2.65 3.68
N GLY A 114 9.26 1.56 2.96
CA GLY A 114 10.02 1.57 1.71
C GLY A 114 11.50 1.98 1.90
N PRO A 115 12.27 2.10 0.80
CA PRO A 115 11.88 1.84 -0.60
C PRO A 115 11.63 0.34 -0.90
N LYS A 116 10.99 0.04 -2.03
CA LYS A 116 10.68 -1.33 -2.48
C LYS A 116 11.95 -2.15 -2.73
N ALA A 117 12.01 -3.36 -2.16
CA ALA A 117 13.06 -4.33 -2.44
C ALA A 117 13.00 -4.79 -3.90
N GLY A 118 14.17 -5.01 -4.50
CA GLY A 118 14.27 -5.32 -5.94
C GLY A 118 13.85 -4.18 -6.87
N GLY A 119 13.66 -2.97 -6.33
CA GLY A 119 13.37 -1.75 -7.07
C GLY A 119 14.58 -0.83 -7.19
N PRO A 120 14.51 0.18 -8.07
CA PRO A 120 15.64 1.04 -8.41
C PRO A 120 16.12 1.93 -7.25
N LEU A 121 15.26 2.20 -6.26
CA LEU A 121 15.56 3.10 -5.14
C LEU A 121 16.18 2.40 -3.93
N TYR A 122 16.23 1.07 -3.91
CA TYR A 122 16.60 0.32 -2.70
C TYR A 122 18.03 0.59 -2.24
N LEU A 123 18.99 0.54 -3.18
CA LEU A 123 20.40 0.75 -2.86
C LEU A 123 20.71 2.21 -2.49
N MET A 124 19.96 3.18 -3.02
CA MET A 124 20.13 4.60 -2.69
C MET A 124 19.84 4.88 -1.21
N ARG A 125 18.99 4.07 -0.56
CA ARG A 125 18.72 4.20 0.87
C ARG A 125 19.90 3.73 1.74
N LEU A 126 20.77 2.88 1.20
CA LEU A 126 21.91 2.30 1.89
C LEU A 126 23.20 3.10 1.68
N SER A 127 23.17 4.17 0.86
CA SER A 127 24.29 5.07 0.67
C SER A 127 24.18 6.32 1.54
N LYS A 128 25.33 6.80 2.01
CA LYS A 128 25.46 8.15 2.56
C LYS A 128 25.60 9.12 1.38
N SER A 129 24.53 9.39 0.63
CA SER A 129 24.61 10.46 -0.37
C SER A 129 24.91 11.78 0.34
N SER A 130 26.12 12.29 0.17
CA SER A 130 26.61 13.55 0.77
C SER A 130 26.35 14.78 -0.11
N LYS A 131 25.81 14.59 -1.32
CA LYS A 131 25.35 15.69 -2.15
C LYS A 131 23.96 16.14 -1.68
N PRO A 132 23.76 17.42 -1.35
CA PRO A 132 22.44 18.01 -1.30
C PRO A 132 21.70 17.69 -2.60
N LEU A 133 20.41 17.36 -2.51
CA LEU A 133 19.56 17.27 -3.69
C LEU A 133 19.57 18.64 -4.36
N GLU A 134 20.21 18.75 -5.52
CA GLU A 134 20.19 19.98 -6.31
C GLU A 134 18.77 20.15 -6.88
N PRO A 135 18.30 21.39 -7.16
CA PRO A 135 17.01 21.61 -7.80
C PRO A 135 16.84 20.88 -9.15
N ALA A 136 17.95 20.52 -9.79
CA ALA A 136 18.03 19.74 -11.02
C ALA A 136 18.03 18.21 -10.81
N ASP A 137 18.16 17.73 -9.56
CA ASP A 137 17.81 16.36 -9.17
C ASP A 137 16.28 16.28 -9.11
N ALA A 138 15.67 16.41 -10.29
CA ALA A 138 14.23 16.42 -10.45
C ALA A 138 13.62 15.22 -9.72
N LEU A 139 12.49 15.44 -9.07
CA LEU A 139 11.66 14.34 -8.57
C LEU A 139 11.55 13.30 -9.69
N PRO A 140 11.83 12.03 -9.40
CA PRO A 140 11.79 11.01 -10.43
C PRO A 140 10.43 11.04 -11.11
N ASP A 141 10.45 11.01 -12.44
CA ASP A 141 9.26 11.15 -13.29
C ASP A 141 8.10 10.29 -12.74
N PRO A 142 6.95 10.90 -12.36
CA PRO A 142 5.82 10.17 -11.84
C PRO A 142 5.10 9.34 -12.91
N ALA A 143 5.43 9.53 -14.20
CA ALA A 143 4.84 8.75 -15.28
C ALA A 143 5.06 7.23 -15.07
N PRO A 144 4.05 6.39 -15.34
CA PRO A 144 4.19 4.94 -15.28
C PRO A 144 5.32 4.45 -16.20
N ARG A 145 6.27 3.69 -15.63
CA ARG A 145 7.34 3.02 -16.36
C ARG A 145 6.93 1.58 -16.60
N ILE A 146 6.93 1.15 -17.86
CA ILE A 146 6.74 -0.27 -18.17
C ILE A 146 8.05 -1.00 -17.88
N LEU A 147 7.97 -2.05 -17.05
CA LEU A 147 9.12 -2.88 -16.71
C LEU A 147 9.17 -4.09 -17.67
N PRO A 148 10.36 -4.49 -18.14
CA PRO A 148 10.51 -5.73 -18.89
C PRO A 148 9.96 -6.92 -18.09
N GLY A 149 9.20 -7.79 -18.75
CA GLY A 149 8.54 -8.93 -18.11
C GLY A 149 8.19 -10.02 -19.12
N PRO A 150 7.61 -11.14 -18.65
CA PRO A 150 7.22 -12.24 -19.53
C PRO A 150 6.09 -11.84 -20.48
N THR A 151 6.02 -12.49 -21.63
CA THR A 151 4.89 -12.37 -22.56
C THR A 151 3.57 -12.71 -21.87
N GLY A 152 2.51 -11.96 -22.18
CA GLY A 152 1.19 -12.15 -21.58
C GLY A 152 1.00 -11.40 -20.27
N GLU A 153 1.99 -10.62 -19.83
CA GLU A 153 1.91 -9.82 -18.62
C GLU A 153 2.44 -8.40 -18.86
N LYS A 154 1.70 -7.41 -18.36
CA LYS A 154 2.13 -6.01 -18.34
C LYS A 154 2.53 -5.63 -16.92
N ASN A 155 3.79 -5.25 -16.74
CA ASN A 155 4.30 -4.76 -15.47
C ASN A 155 4.57 -3.26 -15.57
N SER A 156 4.01 -2.50 -14.64
CA SER A 156 4.20 -1.05 -14.57
C SER A 156 4.65 -0.63 -13.18
N TYR A 157 5.61 0.28 -13.13
CA TYR A 157 6.12 0.92 -11.93
C TYR A 157 5.79 2.40 -11.97
N THR A 158 5.10 2.90 -10.96
CA THR A 158 4.65 4.28 -10.87
C THR A 158 5.04 4.84 -9.51
N LEU A 159 5.41 6.12 -9.49
CA LEU A 159 5.63 6.86 -8.25
C LEU A 159 4.38 7.66 -7.93
N ARG A 160 3.96 7.60 -6.66
CA ARG A 160 2.79 8.33 -6.15
C ARG A 160 3.21 9.19 -4.94
N PRO A 161 2.52 10.32 -4.69
CA PRO A 161 2.65 11.03 -3.43
C PRO A 161 2.41 10.10 -2.25
N ARG A 162 3.13 10.30 -1.15
CA ARG A 162 2.97 9.50 0.09
C ARG A 162 1.74 9.89 0.90
N GLY A 163 1.19 11.10 0.69
CA GLY A 163 0.05 11.62 1.46
C GLY A 163 0.46 12.85 2.26
N LEU A 164 0.24 12.82 3.58
CA LEU A 164 0.59 13.92 4.49
C LEU A 164 2.05 13.80 4.97
N VAL A 165 2.83 14.86 4.81
CA VAL A 165 4.25 14.91 5.23
C VAL A 165 4.43 15.95 6.34
N ALA A 166 4.97 15.50 7.48
CA ALA A 166 5.37 16.39 8.57
C ALA A 166 6.69 17.11 8.24
N CYS A 167 6.69 18.43 8.29
CA CYS A 167 7.84 19.30 8.05
C CYS A 167 8.28 19.95 9.37
N LEU A 168 9.16 19.24 10.09
CA LEU A 168 9.60 19.56 11.46
C LEU A 168 11.08 20.00 11.52
N GLY A 169 11.53 20.73 10.51
CA GLY A 169 12.85 21.36 10.50
C GLY A 169 13.12 22.21 11.75
N PRO A 170 14.41 22.40 12.11
CA PRO A 170 14.82 23.06 13.36
C PRO A 170 14.43 24.55 13.45
N ASP A 171 14.09 25.17 12.32
CA ASP A 171 13.69 26.57 12.20
C ASP A 171 12.67 26.76 11.07
N ASP A 172 12.00 27.91 11.06
CA ASP A 172 10.96 28.26 10.08
C ASP A 172 11.44 28.19 8.64
N HIS A 173 12.70 28.55 8.38
CA HIS A 173 13.26 28.53 7.04
C HIS A 173 13.35 27.08 6.53
N ARG A 174 13.89 26.17 7.35
CA ARG A 174 13.99 24.74 7.03
C ARG A 174 12.63 24.06 6.92
N GLN A 175 11.67 24.43 7.79
CA GLN A 175 10.31 23.92 7.67
C GLN A 175 9.64 24.33 6.35
N LYS A 176 9.80 25.60 5.95
CA LYS A 176 9.29 26.10 4.65
C LYS A 176 9.96 25.40 3.47
N GLU A 177 11.26 25.14 3.56
CA GLU A 177 12.00 24.39 2.53
C GLU A 177 11.48 22.95 2.40
N GLN A 178 11.32 22.23 3.52
CA GLN A 178 10.74 20.88 3.54
C GLN A 178 9.32 20.86 2.96
N ALA A 179 8.47 21.81 3.36
CA ALA A 179 7.10 21.90 2.88
C ALA A 179 7.04 22.15 1.37
N ARG A 180 7.93 22.98 0.83
CA ARG A 180 8.04 23.21 -0.61
C ARG A 180 8.40 21.92 -1.36
N LEU A 181 9.39 21.16 -0.87
CA LEU A 181 9.80 19.89 -1.47
C LEU A 181 8.66 18.85 -1.44
N ALA A 182 7.98 18.74 -0.31
CA ALA A 182 6.84 17.82 -0.15
C ALA A 182 5.68 18.19 -1.09
N LYS A 183 5.31 19.47 -1.17
CA LYS A 183 4.27 19.98 -2.10
C LYS A 183 4.64 19.74 -3.56
N ASN A 184 5.90 19.97 -3.94
CA ASN A 184 6.38 19.69 -5.30
C ASN A 184 6.28 18.19 -5.66
N ALA A 185 6.36 17.30 -4.67
CA ALA A 185 6.14 15.87 -4.83
C ALA A 185 4.67 15.44 -4.73
N GLY A 186 3.73 16.39 -4.72
CA GLY A 186 2.29 16.16 -4.69
C GLY A 186 1.74 15.80 -3.31
N ASN A 187 2.50 15.99 -2.23
CA ASN A 187 2.07 15.68 -0.87
C ASN A 187 1.34 16.86 -0.21
N ALA A 188 0.42 16.54 0.69
CA ALA A 188 -0.05 17.49 1.70
C ALA A 188 1.05 17.70 2.75
N VAL A 189 1.01 18.82 3.47
CA VAL A 189 2.05 19.15 4.48
C VAL A 189 1.45 19.54 5.82
N MET A 190 2.18 19.18 6.88
CA MET A 190 1.95 19.64 8.25
C MET A 190 3.20 20.37 8.74
N SER A 191 3.06 21.63 9.16
CA SER A 191 4.18 22.47 9.63
C SER A 191 3.68 23.52 10.63
N THR A 192 4.50 23.88 11.61
CA THR A 192 4.18 24.98 12.54
C THR A 192 4.51 26.35 11.95
N ALA A 193 5.38 26.40 10.93
CA ALA A 193 5.80 27.63 10.25
C ALA A 193 4.90 28.03 9.06
N ILE A 194 3.89 27.21 8.74
CA ILE A 194 2.92 27.42 7.66
C ILE A 194 1.53 27.14 8.20
N ASP A 195 0.66 28.14 8.18
CA ASP A 195 -0.76 27.96 8.46
C ASP A 195 -1.46 27.38 7.21
N ASP A 196 -1.60 26.05 7.15
CA ASP A 196 -2.18 25.35 6.00
C ASP A 196 -3.63 24.91 6.31
N ALA A 197 -4.59 25.32 5.47
CA ALA A 197 -5.99 24.92 5.62
C ALA A 197 -6.18 23.40 5.46
N ALA A 198 -5.33 22.72 4.68
CA ALA A 198 -5.33 21.27 4.57
C ALA A 198 -4.89 20.58 5.87
N PHE A 199 -4.01 21.23 6.65
CA PHE A 199 -3.60 20.74 7.97
C PHE A 199 -4.73 20.83 9.00
N ARG A 200 -5.50 21.92 9.02
CA ARG A 200 -6.69 22.02 9.89
C ARG A 200 -7.72 20.92 9.56
N LYS A 201 -7.97 20.69 8.27
CA LYS A 201 -8.88 19.65 7.82
C LYS A 201 -8.40 18.24 8.21
N ALA A 202 -7.10 17.94 8.07
CA ALA A 202 -6.53 16.65 8.47
C ALA A 202 -6.62 16.42 10.00
N LEU A 203 -6.37 17.45 10.82
CA LEU A 203 -6.55 17.38 12.27
C LEU A 203 -8.01 17.18 12.69
N ASP A 204 -8.95 17.78 11.96
CA ASP A 204 -10.38 17.63 12.23
C ASP A 204 -10.91 16.25 11.82
N GLU A 205 -10.38 15.66 10.73
CA GLU A 205 -10.69 14.29 10.30
C GLU A 205 -10.08 13.23 11.25
N ASP A 206 -8.92 13.53 11.88
CA ASP A 206 -8.24 12.66 12.86
C ASP A 206 -8.73 12.81 14.32
N ARG A 207 -9.88 13.47 14.59
CA ARG A 207 -10.56 13.37 15.91
C ARG A 207 -11.28 12.02 16.15
N ILE A 208 -10.81 10.96 15.50
CA ILE A 208 -11.23 9.55 15.66
C ILE A 208 -9.91 8.75 15.71
N ALA A 209 -9.42 8.18 16.81
CA ALA A 209 -10.02 7.68 18.03
C ALA A 209 -9.08 7.90 19.23
N ALA A 210 -9.62 8.41 20.32
CA ALA A 210 -9.12 8.23 21.68
C ALA A 210 -10.28 7.66 22.51
#